data_AF-A0A7V4FYJ4-F1
#
_entry.id   AF-A0A7V4FYJ4-F1
#
_cell.length_a   1.000
_cell.length_b   1.000
_cell.length_c   1.000
_cell.angle_alpha   90.00
_cell.angle_beta   90.00
_cell.angle_gamma   90.00
#
_symmetry.space_group_name_H-M   'P 1'
#
loop_
_entity.id
_entity.type
_entity.pdbx_description
1 polymer ?
#
loop_
_entity_poly.entity_id
_entity_poly.type
_entity_poly.pdbx_seq_one_letter_code
_entity_poly.pdbx_strand_id
1 'polypeptide(L)' 'MGAFFNAFRSKRVGMLIALGFASGLPLALTRTTLSAWMTNAGVDLKTIGLFSLVTLPYSFKFVWAPLLDR' A
#
# COMPACT_ATOMS: atom_id res chain seq x y z
N MET A 1 -21.71 -21.31 -13.78
CA MET A 1 -20.34 -20.76 -13.93
C MET A 1 -20.23 -19.60 -14.93
N GLY A 2 -21.01 -19.52 -16.02
CA GLY A 2 -20.86 -18.45 -17.04
C GLY A 2 -21.21 -17.01 -16.60
N ALA A 3 -22.08 -16.83 -15.60
CA ALA A 3 -22.43 -15.51 -15.08
C ALA A 3 -21.26 -14.79 -14.39
N PHE A 4 -20.35 -15.53 -13.76
CA PHE A 4 -19.18 -14.98 -13.06
C PHE A 4 -18.18 -14.37 -14.06
N PHE A 5 -17.91 -15.06 -15.17
CA PHE A 5 -17.02 -14.57 -16.23
C PHE A 5 -17.59 -13.36 -16.97
N ASN A 6 -18.91 -13.28 -17.15
CA ASN A 6 -19.55 -12.09 -17.72
C ASN A 6 -19.47 -10.87 -16.79
N ALA A 7 -19.46 -11.06 -15.47
CA ALA A 7 -19.27 -9.96 -14.51
C ALA A 7 -17.89 -9.30 -14.68
N PHE A 8 -16.83 -10.09 -14.89
CA PHE A 8 -15.47 -9.58 -15.16
C PHE A 8 -15.35 -8.82 -16.49
N ARG A 9 -16.25 -9.06 -17.46
CA ARG A 9 -16.26 -8.38 -18.76
C ARG A 9 -16.95 -7.01 -18.73
N SER A 10 -17.47 -6.59 -17.58
CA SER A 10 -18.11 -5.29 -17.39
C SER A 10 -17.08 -4.15 -17.37
N LYS A 11 -17.40 -3.01 -18.01
CA LYS A 11 -16.62 -1.76 -17.92
C LYS A 11 -16.33 -1.34 -16.48
N ARG A 12 -17.24 -1.65 -15.54
CA ARG A 12 -17.07 -1.33 -14.11
C ARG A 12 -15.91 -2.10 -13.49
N VAL A 13 -15.71 -3.37 -13.85
CA VAL A 13 -14.60 -4.17 -13.33
C VAL A 13 -13.26 -3.64 -13.84
N GLY A 14 -13.19 -3.25 -15.12
CA GLY A 14 -12.01 -2.56 -15.65
C GLY A 14 -11.67 -1.27 -14.90
N MET A 15 -12.69 -0.45 -14.58
CA MET A 15 -12.50 0.77 -13.78
C MET A 15 -12.07 0.45 -12.35
N LEU A 16 -12.63 -0.58 -11.70
CA LEU A 16 -12.22 -1.00 -10.35
C LEU A 16 -10.77 -1.50 -10.31
N ILE A 17 -10.32 -2.21 -11.35
CA ILE A 17 -8.91 -2.63 -11.47
C ILE A 17 -8.01 -1.41 -11.62
N ALA A 18 -8.36 -0.47 -12.51
CA ALA A 18 -7.59 0.76 -12.69
C ALA A 18 -7.54 1.59 -11.40
N LEU A 19 -8.64 1.69 -10.67
CA LEU A 19 -8.74 2.41 -9.41
C LEU A 19 -7.96 1.71 -8.28
N GLY A 20 -8.02 0.37 -8.21
CA GLY A 20 -7.23 -0.43 -7.28
C GLY A 20 -5.73 -0.28 -7.55
N PHE A 21 -5.34 -0.29 -8.83
CA PHE A 21 -3.96 -0.03 -9.22
C PHE A 21 -3.51 1.39 -8.86
N ALA A 22 -4.31 2.40 -9.24
CA ALA A 22 -4.01 3.80 -8.97
C ALA A 22 -3.98 4.12 -7.47
N SER A 23 -4.75 3.43 -6.62
CA SER A 23 -4.70 3.62 -5.16
C SER A 23 -3.53 2.88 -4.49
N GLY A 24 -3.03 1.80 -5.09
CA GLY A 24 -1.82 1.10 -4.61
C GLY A 24 -0.51 1.82 -4.97
N LEU A 25 -0.48 2.51 -6.12
CA LEU A 25 0.71 3.21 -6.62
C LEU A 25 1.28 4.25 -5.64
N PRO A 26 0.48 5.19 -5.07
CA PRO A 26 0.98 6.18 -4.12
C PRO A 26 1.67 5.53 -2.94
N LEU A 27 1.10 4.47 -2.36
CA LEU A 27 1.67 3.79 -1.21
C LEU A 27 3.05 3.18 -1.52
N ALA A 28 3.20 2.55 -2.69
CA ALA A 28 4.46 1.97 -3.12
C ALA A 28 5.48 3.08 -3.45
N LEU A 29 5.06 4.09 -4.20
CA LEU A 29 5.89 5.22 -4.63
C LEU A 29 6.35 6.08 -3.46
N THR A 30 5.52 6.32 -2.45
CA THR A 30 5.92 7.11 -1.27
C THR A 30 7.02 6.38 -0.50
N ARG A 31 6.93 5.05 -0.33
CA ARG A 31 7.98 4.27 0.36
C ARG A 31 9.29 4.28 -0.41
N THR A 32 9.24 4.04 -1.72
CA THR A 32 10.45 4.01 -2.57
C THR A 32 11.06 5.39 -2.72
N THR A 33 10.24 6.42 -2.93
CA THR A 33 10.69 7.82 -3.00
C THR A 33 11.33 8.22 -1.67
N LEU A 34 10.70 7.96 -0.53
CA LEU A 34 11.28 8.30 0.78
C LEU A 34 12.63 7.61 0.98
N SER A 35 12.75 6.33 0.63
CA SER A 35 14.02 5.61 0.68
C SER A 35 15.09 6.27 -0.20
N ALA A 36 14.74 6.66 -1.42
CA ALA A 36 15.67 7.32 -2.34
C ALA A 36 16.12 8.69 -1.80
N TRP A 37 15.22 9.47 -1.22
CA TRP A 37 15.55 10.76 -0.59
C TRP A 37 16.47 10.59 0.62
N MET A 38 16.22 9.59 1.47
CA MET A 38 17.10 9.28 2.60
C MET A 38 18.50 8.87 2.13
N THR A 39 18.59 8.04 1.08
CA THR A 39 19.89 7.68 0.48
C THR A 39 20.60 8.93 -0.07
N ASN A 40 19.90 9.81 -0.79
CA ASN A 40 20.47 11.05 -1.31
C ASN A 40 20.91 12.02 -0.21
N ALA A 41 20.23 12.00 0.94
CA ALA A 41 20.60 12.79 2.12
C ALA A 41 21.77 12.18 2.92
N GLY A 42 22.33 11.04 2.49
CA GLY A 42 23.45 10.37 3.15
C GLY A 42 23.08 9.57 4.40
N VAL A 43 21.80 9.21 4.57
CA VAL A 43 21.35 8.38 5.69
C VAL A 43 21.87 6.94 5.52
N ASP A 44 22.40 6.37 6.60
CA ASP A 44 22.90 4.99 6.60
C ASP A 44 21.77 3.97 6.29
N LEU A 45 22.12 2.90 5.57
CA LEU A 45 21.19 1.86 5.16
C LEU A 45 20.53 1.16 6.36
N LYS A 46 21.23 1.05 7.49
CA LYS A 46 20.63 0.52 8.74
C LYS A 46 19.49 1.40 9.22
N THR A 47 19.65 2.71 9.18
CA THR A 47 18.62 3.68 9.58
C THR A 47 17.44 3.66 8.61
N ILE A 48 17.69 3.55 7.30
CA ILE A 48 16.64 3.36 6.29
C ILE A 48 15.84 2.08 6.56
N GLY A 49 16.54 0.97 6.87
CA GLY A 49 15.94 -0.30 7.26
C GLY A 49 15.12 -0.20 8.55
N LEU A 50 15.62 0.51 9.56
CA LEU A 50 14.86 0.80 10.78
C LEU A 50 13.61 1.63 10.48
N PHE A 51 13.67 2.56 9.53
CA PHE A 51 12.51 3.36 9.13
C PHE A 51 11.37 2.51 8.53
N SER A 52 11.68 1.33 7.98
CA SER A 52 10.65 0.40 7.49
C SER A 52 9.67 -0.04 8.60
N LEU A 53 10.09 0.02 9.88
CA LEU A 53 9.26 -0.31 11.03
C LEU A 53 8.06 0.64 11.20
N VAL A 54 8.07 1.82 10.56
CA VAL A 54 6.90 2.71 10.47
C VAL A 54 5.69 2.03 9.82
N THR A 55 5.89 0.94 9.08
CA THR A 55 4.78 0.15 8.51
C THR A 55 4.16 -0.86 9.48
N LEU A 56 4.79 -1.13 10.63
CA LEU A 56 4.27 -2.08 11.62
C LEU A 56 2.85 -1.77 12.12
N PRO A 57 2.44 -0.51 12.36
CA PRO A 57 1.07 -0.19 12.72
C PRO A 57 0.06 -0.66 11.67
N TYR A 58 0.40 -0.63 10.38
CA TYR A 58 -0.47 -1.18 9.34
C TYR A 58 -0.60 -2.70 9.45
N SER A 59 0.49 -3.42 9.76
CA SER A 59 0.47 -4.88 9.94
C SER A 59 -0.26 -5.32 11.20
N PHE A 60 -0.08 -4.57 12.30
CA PHE A 60 -0.75 -4.82 13.59
C PHE A 60 -2.09 -4.11 13.70
N LYS A 61 -2.72 -3.75 12.57
CA LYS A 61 -4.03 -3.10 12.57
C LYS A 61 -5.06 -3.85 13.40
N PHE A 62 -5.02 -5.18 13.41
CA PHE A 62 -5.93 -6.00 14.21
C PHE A 62 -5.83 -5.78 15.74
N VAL A 63 -4.69 -5.32 16.24
CA VAL A 63 -4.46 -5.10 17.68
C VAL A 63 -5.10 -3.79 18.13
N TRP A 64 -4.93 -2.72 17.36
CA TRP A 64 -5.36 -1.38 17.75
C TRP A 64 -6.66 -0.92 17.07
N ALA A 65 -7.08 -1.51 15.96
CA ALA A 65 -8.36 -1.17 15.33
C ALA A 65 -9.54 -1.33 16.30
N PRO A 66 -9.65 -2.41 17.11
CA PRO A 66 -10.74 -2.52 18.09
C PRO A 66 -10.75 -1.43 19.17
N LEU A 67 -9.62 -0.77 19.41
CA LEU A 67 -9.46 0.36 20.35
C LEU A 67 -9.92 1.69 19.75
N LEU A 68 -9.76 1.85 18.44
CA LEU A 68 -10.11 3.06 17.70
C LEU A 68 -11.55 3.04 17.14
N ASP A 69 -12.07 1.85 16.86
CA ASP A 69 -13.38 1.63 16.24
C ASP A 69 -14.56 1.63 17.25
N ARG A 70 -14.30 1.93 18.53
CA ARG A 70 -15.29 2.06 19.61
C ARG A 70 -15.48 3.52 19.97
#